data_AF-A0A969RS21-F1
#
_entry.id   AF-A0A969RS21-F1
#
_cell.length_a   1.000
_cell.length_b   1.000
_cell.length_c   1.000
_cell.angle_alpha   90.00
_cell.angle_beta   90.00
_cell.angle_gamma   90.00
#
_symmetry.space_group_name_H-M   'P 1'
#
loop_
_entity.id
_entity.type
_entity.pdbx_description
1 polymer ?
#
loop_
_entity_poly.entity_id
_entity_poly.type
_entity_poly.pdbx_seq_one_letter_code
_entity_poly.pdbx_strand_id
1 'polypeptide(L)'
;MDRLRQHLEEQRDKEYELLKRLEDQLRWADDPRRQSKLEYDIQEVKQRIYKYEAELKSLENQTKVVPPNSPSMPSPSSPRESTLPSSPWQFPRLPPVPPPEILVPNLMRPNDYIGSVQPEDYNLLSNLLVKEQWREADLVTKTIMLKLFGREKEGWFGTENIERFPCPDISFINQLWVECSSGRFGFSIQNQIWLSLGGLELNEAWCRFNDSVGWRINGYWLGFEELTFNINAPAGHLPASWCGVGASGTRQLWSIGSQLPSWMRSTYGVTAPWGGFFALISRLANCQVVS
;
A
#
# COMPACT_ATOMS: atom_id res chain seq x y z
N MET A 1 -29.05 -24.13 -4.88
CA MET A 1 -28.16 -23.02 -5.27
C MET A 1 -28.96 -21.75 -5.57
N ASP A 2 -29.98 -21.82 -6.42
CA ASP A 2 -30.74 -20.63 -6.85
C ASP A 2 -31.49 -19.89 -5.72
N ARG A 3 -32.13 -20.61 -4.78
CA ARG A 3 -32.81 -19.99 -3.62
C ARG A 3 -31.83 -19.29 -2.67
N LEU A 4 -30.63 -19.84 -2.48
CA LEU A 4 -29.60 -19.23 -1.63
C LEU A 4 -29.00 -17.99 -2.30
N ARG A 5 -28.71 -18.08 -3.60
CA ARG A 5 -28.24 -16.95 -4.42
C ARG A 5 -29.24 -15.80 -4.38
N GLN A 6 -30.53 -16.08 -4.61
CA GLN A 6 -31.60 -15.08 -4.57
C GLN A 6 -31.74 -14.42 -3.19
N HIS A 7 -31.62 -15.20 -2.11
CA HIS A 7 -31.64 -14.67 -0.75
C HIS A 7 -30.46 -13.74 -0.47
N LEU A 8 -29.24 -14.13 -0.88
CA LEU A 8 -28.04 -13.31 -0.71
C LEU A 8 -28.11 -12.01 -1.54
N GLU A 9 -28.64 -12.07 -2.76
CA GLU A 9 -28.90 -10.88 -3.58
C GLU A 9 -29.90 -9.95 -2.89
N GLU A 10 -31.00 -10.49 -2.35
CA GLU A 10 -32.00 -9.69 -1.64
C GLU A 10 -31.42 -9.03 -0.36
N GLN A 11 -30.59 -9.74 0.40
CA GLN A 11 -29.93 -9.16 1.57
C GLN A 11 -28.91 -8.08 1.18
N ARG A 12 -28.11 -8.33 0.14
CA ARG A 12 -27.16 -7.36 -0.40
C ARG A 12 -27.86 -6.07 -0.84
N ASP A 13 -28.98 -6.19 -1.56
CA ASP A 13 -29.72 -5.03 -2.08
C ASP A 13 -30.35 -4.21 -0.95
N LYS A 14 -30.81 -4.87 0.14
CA LYS A 14 -31.27 -4.17 1.36
C LYS A 14 -30.16 -3.40 2.05
N GLU A 15 -28.96 -3.99 2.14
CA GLU A 15 -27.80 -3.30 2.71
C GLU A 15 -27.36 -2.12 1.82
N TYR A 16 -27.44 -2.25 0.49
CA TYR A 16 -27.19 -1.13 -0.43
C TYR A 16 -28.15 0.05 -0.20
N GLU A 17 -29.45 -0.21 0.02
CA GLU A 17 -30.38 0.87 0.34
C GLU A 17 -30.25 1.43 1.75
N LEU A 18 -29.76 0.62 2.70
CA LEU A 18 -29.35 1.15 3.99
C LEU A 18 -28.11 2.06 3.85
N LEU A 19 -27.12 1.64 3.07
CA LEU A 19 -25.90 2.39 2.82
C LEU A 19 -26.23 3.76 2.23
N LYS A 20 -27.06 3.80 1.17
CA LYS A 20 -27.48 5.03 0.53
C LYS A 20 -28.15 6.00 1.52
N ARG A 21 -29.05 5.49 2.37
CA ARG A 21 -29.71 6.31 3.40
C ARG A 21 -28.72 6.88 4.42
N LEU A 22 -27.74 6.09 4.86
CA LEU A 22 -26.73 6.55 5.81
C LEU A 22 -25.78 7.58 5.19
N GLU A 23 -25.38 7.38 3.92
CA GLU A 23 -24.56 8.34 3.18
C GLU A 23 -25.30 9.67 2.95
N ASP A 24 -26.60 9.62 2.65
CA ASP A 24 -27.44 10.82 2.57
C ASP A 24 -27.60 11.51 3.94
N GLN A 25 -27.68 10.76 5.04
CA GLN A 25 -27.68 11.34 6.38
C GLN A 25 -26.33 11.99 6.75
N LEU A 26 -25.22 11.37 6.34
CA LEU A 26 -23.88 11.92 6.57
C LEU A 26 -23.68 13.23 5.80
N ARG A 27 -24.21 13.33 4.57
CA ARG A 27 -24.15 14.53 3.72
C ARG A 27 -24.71 15.78 4.40
N TRP A 28 -25.72 15.63 5.25
CA TRP A 28 -26.40 16.73 5.94
C TRP A 28 -26.15 16.72 7.46
N ALA A 29 -25.15 15.98 7.94
CA ALA A 29 -24.82 15.94 9.35
C ALA A 29 -23.86 17.09 9.70
N ASP A 30 -24.30 18.01 10.56
CA ASP A 30 -23.50 19.16 11.00
C ASP A 30 -22.76 18.93 12.34
N ASP A 31 -23.07 17.83 13.04
CA ASP A 31 -22.48 17.48 14.34
C ASP A 31 -21.34 16.45 14.17
N PRO A 32 -20.11 16.74 14.64
CA PRO A 32 -18.96 15.83 14.48
C PRO A 32 -19.13 14.45 15.14
N ARG A 33 -19.87 14.36 16.24
CA ARG A 33 -20.12 13.07 16.91
C ARG A 33 -21.09 12.21 16.10
N ARG A 34 -22.13 12.85 15.55
CA ARG A 34 -23.07 12.22 14.63
C ARG A 34 -22.40 11.81 13.32
N GLN A 35 -21.50 12.63 12.76
CA GLN A 35 -20.69 12.28 11.59
C GLN A 35 -19.85 11.04 11.88
N SER A 36 -19.08 11.03 12.97
CA SER A 36 -18.22 9.89 13.35
C SER A 36 -19.02 8.59 13.51
N LYS A 37 -20.23 8.69 14.08
CA LYS A 37 -21.13 7.54 14.22
C LYS A 37 -21.66 7.05 12.87
N LEU A 38 -22.15 7.97 12.02
CA LEU A 38 -22.64 7.62 10.69
C LEU A 38 -21.53 7.02 9.83
N GLU A 39 -20.30 7.52 9.95
CA GLU A 39 -19.13 6.95 9.28
C GLU A 39 -18.85 5.51 9.74
N TYR A 40 -18.92 5.25 11.05
CA TYR A 40 -18.81 3.89 11.59
C TYR A 40 -19.92 2.96 11.05
N ASP A 41 -21.17 3.41 11.11
CA ASP A 41 -22.32 2.63 10.65
C ASP A 41 -22.24 2.34 9.14
N ILE A 42 -21.78 3.31 8.34
CA ILE A 42 -21.51 3.16 6.90
C ILE A 42 -20.43 2.11 6.64
N GLN A 43 -19.35 2.12 7.43
CA GLN A 43 -18.29 1.11 7.32
C GLN A 43 -18.82 -0.29 7.62
N GLU A 44 -19.64 -0.44 8.66
CA GLU A 44 -20.22 -1.73 9.04
C GLU A 44 -21.14 -2.29 7.94
N VAL A 45 -21.97 -1.44 7.33
CA VAL A 45 -22.83 -1.82 6.19
C VAL A 45 -22.00 -2.22 4.97
N LYS A 46 -20.93 -1.47 4.65
CA LYS A 46 -20.03 -1.81 3.54
C LYS A 46 -19.38 -3.18 3.72
N GLN A 47 -19.01 -3.55 4.96
CA GLN A 47 -18.48 -4.88 5.27
C GLN A 47 -19.52 -6.00 5.05
N ARG A 48 -20.78 -5.75 5.42
CA ARG A 48 -21.88 -6.70 5.16
C ARG A 48 -22.11 -6.90 3.66
N ILE A 49 -22.18 -5.82 2.88
CA ILE A 49 -22.34 -5.88 1.41
C ILE A 49 -21.23 -6.72 0.79
N TYR A 50 -19.97 -6.46 1.15
CA TYR A 50 -18.83 -7.19 0.61
C TYR A 50 -18.89 -8.69 0.92
N LYS A 51 -19.30 -9.06 2.14
CA LYS A 51 -19.49 -10.46 2.51
C LYS A 51 -20.51 -11.14 1.60
N TYR A 52 -21.64 -10.50 1.35
CA TYR A 52 -22.65 -11.03 0.44
C TYR A 52 -22.15 -11.16 -1.00
N GLU A 53 -21.37 -10.19 -1.50
CA GLU A 53 -20.78 -10.25 -2.83
C GLU A 53 -19.73 -11.36 -2.98
N ALA A 54 -18.89 -11.57 -1.96
CA ALA A 54 -17.91 -12.64 -1.95
C ALA A 54 -18.59 -14.02 -1.96
N GLU A 55 -19.65 -14.20 -1.16
CA GLU A 55 -20.45 -15.43 -1.15
C GLU A 55 -21.13 -15.66 -2.51
N LEU A 56 -21.73 -14.63 -3.10
CA LEU A 56 -22.34 -14.71 -4.43
C LEU A 56 -21.34 -15.08 -5.52
N LYS A 57 -20.13 -14.50 -5.49
CA LYS A 57 -19.04 -14.83 -6.43
C LYS A 57 -18.54 -16.26 -6.27
N SER A 58 -18.47 -16.76 -5.03
CA SER A 58 -18.12 -18.15 -4.75
C SER A 58 -19.18 -19.11 -5.31
N LEU A 59 -20.47 -18.77 -5.20
CA LEU A 59 -21.56 -19.57 -5.77
C LEU A 59 -21.51 -19.58 -7.32
N GLU A 60 -21.16 -18.45 -7.95
CA GLU A 60 -21.03 -18.35 -9.41
C GLU A 60 -19.87 -19.21 -9.95
N ASN A 61 -18.74 -19.23 -9.25
CA ASN A 61 -17.61 -20.07 -9.63
C ASN A 61 -17.94 -21.56 -9.48
N GLN A 62 -18.73 -21.97 -8.49
CA GLN A 62 -19.17 -23.36 -8.35
C GLN A 62 -20.10 -23.79 -9.50
N THR A 63 -20.89 -22.88 -10.07
CA THR A 63 -21.72 -23.17 -11.26
C THR A 63 -20.93 -23.29 -12.57
N LYS A 64 -19.68 -22.81 -12.64
CA LYS A 64 -18.84 -22.86 -13.85
C LYS A 64 -17.96 -24.12 -13.98
N VAL A 65 -17.88 -24.99 -12.98
CA VAL A 65 -16.98 -26.18 -12.93
C VAL A 65 -17.71 -27.50 -13.26
N VAL A 66 -18.84 -27.51 -13.98
CA VAL A 66 -19.48 -28.78 -14.38
C VAL A 66 -19.44 -28.98 -15.91
N PRO A 67 -18.45 -29.72 -16.46
CA PRO A 67 -18.56 -30.34 -17.77
C PRO A 67 -19.35 -31.65 -17.68
N PRO A 68 -20.23 -31.99 -18.65
CA PRO A 68 -20.80 -33.32 -18.74
C PRO A 68 -19.77 -34.28 -19.33
N ASN A 69 -19.64 -35.45 -18.70
CA ASN A 69 -18.83 -36.61 -19.05
C ASN A 69 -17.41 -36.65 -18.47
N SER A 70 -17.25 -37.47 -17.42
CA SER A 70 -16.08 -38.34 -17.28
C SER A 70 -16.51 -39.67 -16.63
N PRO A 71 -15.94 -40.81 -17.05
CA PRO A 71 -16.36 -42.15 -16.61
C PRO A 71 -15.76 -42.52 -15.25
N SER A 72 -16.40 -43.52 -14.65
CA SER A 72 -16.16 -44.13 -13.33
C SER A 72 -14.70 -44.41 -12.98
N MET A 73 -14.29 -43.99 -11.77
CA MET A 73 -13.04 -44.41 -11.10
C MET A 73 -13.24 -45.75 -10.39
N PRO A 74 -12.26 -46.68 -10.40
CA PRO A 74 -12.19 -47.73 -9.38
C PRO A 74 -11.40 -47.23 -8.16
N SER A 75 -11.85 -47.63 -6.97
CA SER A 75 -11.18 -47.41 -5.69
C SER A 75 -9.81 -48.12 -5.65
N PRO A 76 -8.83 -47.58 -4.90
CA PRO A 76 -8.27 -48.41 -3.83
C PRO A 76 -7.84 -47.66 -2.54
N SER A 77 -8.15 -48.31 -1.42
CA SER A 77 -7.42 -48.44 -0.14
C SER A 77 -6.50 -47.31 0.39
N SER A 78 -6.75 -46.96 1.66
CA SER A 78 -5.84 -46.27 2.60
C SER A 78 -5.36 -47.28 3.66
N PRO A 79 -4.35 -47.00 4.53
CA PRO A 79 -3.27 -46.01 4.46
C PRO A 79 -1.88 -46.68 4.57
N ARG A 80 -0.82 -45.98 4.12
CA ARG A 80 0.51 -46.20 4.68
C ARG A 80 1.11 -44.88 5.12
N GLU A 81 1.33 -44.80 6.42
CA GLU A 81 2.06 -43.79 7.13
C GLU A 81 3.50 -43.72 6.59
N SER A 82 3.91 -42.54 6.09
CA SER A 82 5.30 -42.26 5.77
C SER A 82 5.60 -40.81 6.13
N THR A 83 6.32 -40.68 7.24
CA THR A 83 7.07 -39.51 7.71
C THR A 83 7.79 -38.81 6.55
N LEU A 84 7.45 -37.54 6.31
CA LEU A 84 8.25 -36.65 5.48
C LEU A 84 9.47 -36.15 6.30
N PRO A 85 10.69 -36.17 5.73
CA PRO A 85 11.86 -35.64 6.40
C PRO A 85 11.84 -34.11 6.41
N SER A 86 12.29 -33.54 7.52
CA SER A 86 12.59 -32.13 7.69
C SER A 86 13.53 -31.63 6.58
N SER A 87 13.16 -30.53 5.93
CA SER A 87 13.95 -29.88 4.88
C SER A 87 15.36 -29.53 5.38
N PRO A 88 16.45 -29.86 4.65
CA PRO A 88 17.84 -29.63 5.10
C PRO A 88 18.32 -28.18 4.96
N TRP A 89 17.52 -27.27 4.40
CA TRP A 89 17.95 -25.90 4.10
C TRP A 89 17.37 -24.93 5.12
N GLN A 90 17.94 -24.94 6.32
CA GLN A 90 17.91 -23.76 7.17
C GLN A 90 18.99 -22.81 6.66
N PHE A 91 18.59 -21.68 6.08
CA PHE A 91 19.54 -20.60 5.79
C PHE A 91 20.20 -20.19 7.10
N PRO A 92 21.54 -20.14 7.17
CA PRO A 92 22.21 -19.56 8.33
C PRO A 92 21.71 -18.13 8.51
N ARG A 93 21.21 -17.81 9.70
CA ARG A 93 20.98 -16.43 10.09
C ARG A 93 22.36 -15.77 10.05
N LEU A 94 22.60 -14.93 9.04
CA LEU A 94 23.84 -14.14 8.99
C LEU A 94 23.93 -13.34 10.29
N PRO A 95 25.12 -13.21 10.90
CA PRO A 95 25.29 -12.32 12.05
C PRO A 95 24.83 -10.92 11.63
N PRO A 96 24.27 -10.11 12.56
CA PRO A 96 23.94 -8.74 12.26
C PRO A 96 25.21 -8.08 11.72
N VAL A 97 25.17 -7.70 10.45
CA VAL A 97 26.25 -6.91 9.85
C VAL A 97 26.36 -5.69 10.76
N PRO A 98 27.55 -5.39 11.34
CA PRO A 98 27.72 -4.13 12.06
C PRO A 98 27.21 -3.03 11.12
N PRO A 99 26.52 -1.99 11.65
CA PRO A 99 26.05 -0.88 10.81
C PRO A 99 27.22 -0.56 9.88
N PRO A 100 27.04 -0.59 8.54
CA PRO A 100 28.15 -0.19 7.71
C PRO A 100 28.58 1.17 8.26
N GLU A 101 29.88 1.42 8.35
CA GLU A 101 30.35 2.80 8.36
C GLU A 101 29.90 3.35 7.00
N ILE A 102 28.61 3.64 6.89
CA ILE A 102 28.02 4.35 5.79
C ILE A 102 28.61 5.71 6.02
N LEU A 103 29.74 5.95 5.36
CA LEU A 103 30.30 7.27 5.15
C LEU A 103 29.12 8.06 4.61
N VAL A 104 28.42 8.77 5.50
CA VAL A 104 27.35 9.70 5.15
C VAL A 104 27.98 10.50 4.03
N PRO A 105 27.53 10.35 2.77
CA PRO A 105 28.20 11.01 1.66
C PRO A 105 28.26 12.45 2.08
N ASN A 106 29.46 13.01 2.15
CA ASN A 106 29.70 14.39 2.57
C ASN A 106 28.68 15.21 1.78
N LEU A 107 27.56 15.58 2.43
CA LEU A 107 26.35 16.02 1.75
C LEU A 107 26.75 17.35 1.17
N MET A 108 27.28 17.34 -0.05
CA MET A 108 27.71 18.52 -0.79
C MET A 108 26.41 19.25 -1.05
N ARG A 109 26.00 20.09 -0.10
CA ARG A 109 24.79 20.90 -0.17
C ARG A 109 24.94 21.78 -1.42
N PRO A 110 24.20 21.54 -2.51
CA PRO A 110 24.00 22.56 -3.51
C PRO A 110 23.20 23.67 -2.83
N ASN A 111 23.53 24.91 -3.15
CA ASN A 111 23.09 26.14 -2.49
C ASN A 111 21.58 26.46 -2.61
N ASP A 112 20.74 25.48 -2.99
CA ASP A 112 19.36 25.66 -3.45
C ASP A 112 18.29 25.02 -2.52
N TYR A 113 18.69 24.27 -1.49
CA TYR A 113 17.73 23.61 -0.58
C TYR A 113 17.44 24.47 0.67
N ILE A 114 16.15 24.68 0.93
CA ILE A 114 15.64 25.49 2.06
C ILE A 114 15.67 24.67 3.38
N GLY A 115 15.78 23.35 3.29
CA GLY A 115 15.58 22.40 4.38
C GLY A 115 16.70 22.30 5.42
N SER A 116 16.33 21.93 6.64
CA SER A 116 17.21 21.84 7.82
C SER A 116 17.85 20.47 8.04
N VAL A 117 17.82 19.57 7.06
CA VAL A 117 18.31 18.19 7.24
C VAL A 117 19.78 18.17 7.64
N GLN A 118 20.06 17.45 8.73
CA GLN A 118 21.41 17.27 9.24
C GLN A 118 21.85 15.80 9.11
N PRO A 119 23.16 15.50 9.12
CA PRO A 119 23.66 14.13 9.13
C PRO A 119 23.04 13.24 10.21
N GLU A 120 22.69 13.82 11.36
CA GLU A 120 22.04 13.11 12.48
C GLU A 120 20.66 12.53 12.11
N ASP A 121 19.93 13.18 11.19
CA ASP A 121 18.64 12.67 10.73
C ASP A 121 18.82 11.35 9.94
N TYR A 122 19.83 11.30 9.09
CA TYR A 122 20.17 10.08 8.35
C TYR A 122 20.78 9.00 9.25
N ASN A 123 21.60 9.38 10.22
CA ASN A 123 22.12 8.44 11.22
C ASN A 123 20.98 7.83 12.04
N LEU A 124 19.96 8.61 12.39
CA LEU A 124 18.76 8.08 13.04
C LEU A 124 18.05 7.06 12.14
N LEU A 125 17.82 7.39 10.86
CA LEU A 125 17.21 6.45 9.92
C LEU A 125 18.01 5.15 9.81
N SER A 126 19.33 5.25 9.59
CA SER A 126 20.23 4.09 9.50
C SER A 126 20.16 3.22 10.75
N ASN A 127 20.24 3.83 11.95
CA ASN A 127 20.16 3.11 13.22
C ASN A 127 18.84 2.36 13.41
N LEU A 128 17.72 2.97 13.01
CA LEU A 128 16.40 2.33 13.08
C LEU A 128 16.31 1.14 12.12
N LEU A 129 16.81 1.30 10.90
CA LEU A 129 16.81 0.24 9.88
C LEU A 129 17.69 -0.95 10.27
N VAL A 130 18.90 -0.72 10.79
CA VAL A 130 19.79 -1.79 11.27
C VAL A 130 19.18 -2.55 12.45
N LYS A 131 18.38 -1.88 13.29
CA LYS A 131 17.64 -2.50 14.40
C LYS A 131 16.31 -3.10 13.98
N GLU A 132 16.00 -3.12 12.69
CA GLU A 132 14.73 -3.61 12.14
C GLU A 132 13.50 -2.90 12.74
N GLN A 133 13.66 -1.64 13.17
CA GLN A 133 12.58 -0.78 13.67
C GLN A 133 11.86 -0.12 12.49
N TRP A 134 11.22 -0.94 11.67
CA TRP A 134 10.70 -0.56 10.36
C TRP A 134 9.63 0.54 10.42
N ARG A 135 8.78 0.53 11.45
CA ARG A 135 7.71 1.52 11.63
C ARG A 135 8.28 2.91 11.90
N GLU A 136 9.22 2.99 12.82
CA GLU A 136 9.92 4.22 13.16
C GLU A 136 10.78 4.71 12.00
N ALA A 137 11.47 3.80 11.30
CA ALA A 137 12.25 4.14 10.11
C ALA A 137 11.38 4.74 8.99
N ASP A 138 10.16 4.23 8.80
CA ASP A 138 9.21 4.76 7.82
C ASP A 138 8.76 6.20 8.15
N LEU A 139 8.45 6.45 9.43
CA LEU A 139 8.09 7.78 9.91
C LEU A 139 9.27 8.77 9.79
N VAL A 140 10.47 8.36 10.19
CA VAL A 140 11.69 9.17 10.05
C VAL A 140 12.01 9.46 8.59
N THR A 141 11.80 8.49 7.69
CA THR A 141 11.93 8.70 6.24
C THR A 141 11.02 9.84 5.79
N LYS A 142 9.73 9.81 6.14
CA LYS A 142 8.80 10.90 5.82
C LYS A 142 9.25 12.24 6.43
N THR A 143 9.73 12.24 7.68
CA THR A 143 10.22 13.45 8.33
C THR A 143 11.41 14.05 7.58
N ILE A 144 12.40 13.25 7.18
CA ILE A 144 13.54 13.72 6.37
C ILE A 144 13.05 14.32 5.06
N MET A 145 12.15 13.63 4.36
CA MET A 145 11.57 14.11 3.09
C MET A 145 10.85 15.46 3.26
N LEU A 146 10.12 15.67 4.37
CA LEU A 146 9.46 16.95 4.67
C LEU A 146 10.48 18.04 5.02
N LYS A 147 11.49 17.72 5.83
CA LYS A 147 12.55 18.64 6.24
C LYS A 147 13.30 19.23 5.05
N LEU A 148 13.57 18.45 4.00
CA LEU A 148 14.26 18.93 2.79
C LEU A 148 13.57 20.13 2.12
N PHE A 149 12.26 20.26 2.32
CA PHE A 149 11.46 21.35 1.76
C PHE A 149 10.91 22.32 2.82
N GLY A 150 11.32 22.18 4.09
CA GLY A 150 10.80 23.01 5.19
C GLY A 150 9.31 22.83 5.44
N ARG A 151 8.78 21.62 5.20
CA ARG A 151 7.33 21.30 5.24
C ARG A 151 6.92 20.44 6.42
N GLU A 152 7.72 20.40 7.48
CA GLU A 152 7.46 19.57 8.66
C GLU A 152 6.12 19.89 9.32
N LYS A 153 5.71 21.18 9.31
CA LYS A 153 4.45 21.63 9.91
C LYS A 153 3.23 21.22 9.09
N GLU A 154 3.37 21.21 7.77
CA GLU A 154 2.34 20.84 6.82
C GLU A 154 2.10 19.33 6.83
N GLY A 155 3.17 18.53 7.03
CA GLY A 155 3.06 17.07 7.11
C GLY A 155 2.82 16.37 5.77
N TRP A 156 2.83 17.12 4.67
CA TRP A 156 2.74 16.66 3.28
C TRP A 156 3.60 17.54 2.36
N PHE A 157 4.09 16.96 1.27
CA PHE A 157 4.77 17.68 0.19
C PHE A 157 4.02 17.47 -1.14
N GLY A 158 4.04 18.47 -2.02
CA GLY A 158 3.35 18.42 -3.31
C GLY A 158 4.20 17.77 -4.39
N THR A 159 3.60 17.48 -5.54
CA THR A 159 4.28 16.94 -6.74
C THR A 159 5.53 17.75 -7.12
N GLU A 160 5.44 19.09 -7.11
CA GLU A 160 6.57 19.98 -7.44
C GLU A 160 7.77 19.78 -6.49
N ASN A 161 7.51 19.52 -5.20
CA ASN A 161 8.58 19.23 -4.25
C ASN A 161 9.29 17.92 -4.64
N ILE A 162 8.52 16.88 -4.95
CA ILE A 162 9.05 15.55 -5.30
C ILE A 162 9.88 15.62 -6.59
N GLU A 163 9.45 16.38 -7.58
CA GLU A 163 10.20 16.58 -8.83
C GLU A 163 11.56 17.27 -8.62
N ARG A 164 11.71 18.00 -7.50
CA ARG A 164 12.93 18.74 -7.12
C ARG A 164 13.75 18.03 -6.04
N PHE A 165 13.38 16.82 -5.64
CA PHE A 165 14.05 16.08 -4.56
C PHE A 165 15.55 15.87 -4.84
N PRO A 166 16.48 16.28 -3.96
CA PRO A 166 17.90 16.12 -4.24
C PRO A 166 18.25 14.66 -4.55
N CYS A 167 18.98 14.45 -5.65
CA CYS A 167 19.43 13.11 -6.03
C CYS A 167 20.30 12.45 -4.95
N PRO A 168 21.26 13.15 -4.30
CA PRO A 168 22.03 12.55 -3.22
C PRO A 168 21.14 12.02 -2.09
N ASP A 169 20.18 12.82 -1.64
CA ASP A 169 19.30 12.46 -0.52
C ASP A 169 18.34 11.32 -0.87
N ILE A 170 17.67 11.33 -2.04
CA ILE A 170 16.76 10.23 -2.42
C ILE A 170 17.51 8.92 -2.68
N SER A 171 18.69 8.99 -3.32
CA SER A 171 19.55 7.83 -3.54
C SER A 171 20.01 7.23 -2.22
N PHE A 172 20.40 8.09 -1.27
CA PHE A 172 20.90 7.65 0.02
C PHE A 172 19.81 7.01 0.89
N ILE A 173 18.63 7.63 0.96
CA ILE A 173 17.47 7.03 1.63
C ILE A 173 17.14 5.67 1.00
N ASN A 174 17.09 5.59 -0.33
CA ASN A 174 16.81 4.33 -1.02
C ASN A 174 17.86 3.25 -0.68
N GLN A 175 19.14 3.59 -0.74
CA GLN A 175 20.24 2.67 -0.45
C GLN A 175 20.13 2.09 0.98
N LEU A 176 19.85 2.94 1.96
CA LEU A 176 19.65 2.50 3.35
C LEU A 176 18.53 1.45 3.47
N TRP A 177 17.38 1.71 2.83
CA TRP A 177 16.25 0.79 2.81
C TRP A 177 16.60 -0.54 2.12
N VAL A 178 17.24 -0.49 0.95
CA VAL A 178 17.62 -1.66 0.17
C VAL A 178 18.62 -2.52 0.93
N GLU A 179 19.70 -1.95 1.44
CA GLU A 179 20.76 -2.68 2.13
C GLU A 179 20.25 -3.34 3.42
N CYS A 180 19.57 -2.58 4.28
CA CYS A 180 19.12 -3.11 5.57
C CYS A 180 17.99 -4.15 5.44
N SER A 181 17.24 -4.12 4.33
CA SER A 181 16.16 -5.08 4.07
C SER A 181 16.56 -6.25 3.18
N SER A 182 17.85 -6.41 2.87
CA SER A 182 18.33 -7.43 1.93
C SER A 182 17.62 -7.36 0.56
N GLY A 183 17.44 -6.14 0.05
CA GLY A 183 16.83 -5.87 -1.25
C GLY A 183 15.30 -5.97 -1.29
N ARG A 184 14.62 -6.01 -0.14
CA ARG A 184 13.15 -6.17 -0.10
C ARG A 184 12.40 -4.85 -0.13
N PHE A 185 12.94 -3.81 0.47
CA PHE A 185 12.31 -2.51 0.67
C PHE A 185 13.12 -1.40 0.00
N GLY A 186 12.46 -0.29 -0.33
CA GLY A 186 13.06 0.86 -0.99
C GLY A 186 12.23 1.37 -2.17
N PHE A 187 12.44 2.64 -2.51
CA PHE A 187 11.75 3.30 -3.61
C PHE A 187 12.09 2.68 -4.97
N SER A 188 13.34 2.24 -5.15
CA SER A 188 13.78 1.50 -6.34
C SER A 188 13.03 0.18 -6.52
N ILE A 189 12.79 -0.55 -5.42
CA ILE A 189 12.02 -1.80 -5.43
C ILE A 189 10.56 -1.52 -5.79
N GLN A 190 9.97 -0.46 -5.23
CA GLN A 190 8.62 0.01 -5.61
C GLN A 190 8.55 0.35 -7.10
N ASN A 191 9.54 1.07 -7.63
CA ASN A 191 9.62 1.40 -9.04
C ASN A 191 9.70 0.15 -9.94
N GLN A 192 10.51 -0.84 -9.56
CA GLN A 192 10.62 -2.09 -10.31
C GLN A 192 9.29 -2.85 -10.37
N ILE A 193 8.60 -2.95 -9.22
CA ILE A 193 7.28 -3.58 -9.16
C ILE A 193 6.30 -2.82 -10.05
N TRP A 194 6.28 -1.47 -9.97
CA TRP A 194 5.44 -0.64 -10.82
C TRP A 194 5.65 -0.88 -12.31
N LEU A 195 6.90 -0.88 -12.77
CA LEU A 195 7.26 -1.12 -14.17
C LEU A 195 6.89 -2.54 -14.60
N SER A 196 7.08 -3.54 -13.73
CA SER A 196 6.74 -4.94 -14.02
C SER A 196 5.23 -5.15 -14.27
N LEU A 197 4.39 -4.27 -13.73
CA LEU A 197 2.94 -4.31 -13.86
C LEU A 197 2.40 -3.51 -15.05
N GLY A 198 3.28 -3.04 -15.94
CA GLY A 198 2.92 -2.37 -17.18
C GLY A 198 2.96 -0.84 -17.12
N GLY A 199 3.26 -0.25 -15.95
CA GLY A 199 3.76 1.12 -15.74
C GLY A 199 2.93 2.32 -16.25
N LEU A 200 1.88 2.11 -17.05
CA LEU A 200 1.22 3.13 -17.88
C LEU A 200 -0.31 3.02 -17.89
N GLU A 201 -0.91 1.90 -17.44
CA GLU A 201 -2.37 1.76 -17.33
C GLU A 201 -2.88 2.23 -15.97
N LEU A 202 -3.15 3.53 -15.89
CA LEU A 202 -3.31 4.29 -14.64
C LEU A 202 -4.15 3.59 -13.56
N ASN A 203 -5.42 3.25 -13.80
CA ASN A 203 -6.29 2.80 -12.71
C ASN A 203 -6.06 1.34 -12.29
N GLU A 204 -5.94 0.41 -13.24
CA GLU A 204 -5.81 -1.02 -12.94
C GLU A 204 -4.38 -1.40 -12.52
N ALA A 205 -3.35 -0.83 -13.16
CA ALA A 205 -1.96 -1.11 -12.80
C ALA A 205 -1.63 -0.64 -11.38
N TRP A 206 -2.25 0.43 -10.91
CA TRP A 206 -2.11 0.91 -9.52
C TRP A 206 -2.74 0.01 -8.50
N CYS A 207 -3.96 -0.42 -8.79
CA CYS A 207 -4.69 -1.35 -7.96
C CYS A 207 -3.81 -2.59 -7.76
N ARG A 208 -3.27 -3.13 -8.85
CA ARG A 208 -2.33 -4.25 -8.87
C ARG A 208 -1.01 -3.94 -8.15
N PHE A 209 -0.46 -2.74 -8.33
CA PHE A 209 0.75 -2.31 -7.64
C PHE A 209 0.55 -2.29 -6.12
N ASN A 210 -0.52 -1.64 -5.66
CA ASN A 210 -0.86 -1.53 -4.25
C ASN A 210 -1.22 -2.88 -3.63
N ASP A 211 -1.85 -3.79 -4.38
CA ASP A 211 -2.02 -5.18 -3.96
C ASP A 211 -0.64 -5.88 -3.84
N SER A 212 0.26 -5.68 -4.80
CA SER A 212 1.57 -6.33 -4.86
C SER A 212 2.50 -5.89 -3.72
N VAL A 213 2.52 -4.60 -3.40
CA VAL A 213 3.28 -4.07 -2.26
C VAL A 213 2.54 -4.23 -0.94
N GLY A 214 1.30 -4.73 -0.93
CA GLY A 214 0.53 -5.00 0.29
C GLY A 214 -0.04 -3.76 0.98
N TRP A 215 -0.26 -2.66 0.27
CA TRP A 215 -1.01 -1.49 0.77
C TRP A 215 -2.52 -1.64 0.57
N ARG A 216 -2.92 -2.69 -0.15
CA ARG A 216 -4.31 -3.06 -0.36
C ARG A 216 -4.49 -4.56 -0.21
N ILE A 217 -5.51 -4.97 0.53
CA ILE A 217 -5.87 -6.39 0.72
C ILE A 217 -7.32 -6.56 0.31
N ASN A 218 -7.59 -7.45 -0.64
CA ASN A 218 -8.95 -7.72 -1.14
C ASN A 218 -9.71 -6.46 -1.61
N GLY A 219 -8.99 -5.49 -2.19
CA GLY A 219 -9.57 -4.22 -2.63
C GLY A 219 -9.69 -3.15 -1.54
N TYR A 220 -9.34 -3.46 -0.29
CA TYR A 220 -9.37 -2.53 0.83
C TYR A 220 -8.02 -1.87 1.08
N TRP A 221 -8.02 -0.54 1.05
CA TRP A 221 -6.85 0.27 1.37
C TRP A 221 -6.53 0.19 2.85
N LEU A 222 -5.30 -0.20 3.17
CA LEU A 222 -4.82 -0.23 4.55
C LEU A 222 -4.41 1.16 5.00
N GLY A 223 -4.81 1.52 6.22
CA GLY A 223 -4.23 2.64 6.95
C GLY A 223 -2.82 2.32 7.43
N PHE A 224 -2.06 3.36 7.81
CA PHE A 224 -0.70 3.20 8.31
C PHE A 224 -0.61 2.23 9.50
N GLU A 225 -1.57 2.30 10.43
CA GLU A 225 -1.64 1.41 11.60
C GLU A 225 -1.99 -0.05 11.25
N GLU A 226 -2.44 -0.31 10.02
CA GLU A 226 -2.82 -1.64 9.53
C GLU A 226 -1.71 -2.27 8.67
N LEU A 227 -0.61 -1.54 8.41
CA LEU A 227 0.54 -2.04 7.64
C LEU A 227 1.40 -3.03 8.43
N THR A 228 2.17 -3.85 7.70
CA THR A 228 3.06 -4.86 8.28
C THR A 228 4.49 -4.33 8.39
N PHE A 229 4.91 -3.98 9.60
CA PHE A 229 6.25 -3.44 9.88
C PHE A 229 7.23 -4.53 10.33
N ASN A 230 7.52 -5.48 9.43
CA ASN A 230 8.57 -6.47 9.63
C ASN A 230 9.16 -6.93 8.29
N ILE A 231 10.29 -7.62 8.34
CA ILE A 231 11.01 -8.07 7.15
C ILE A 231 10.19 -9.03 6.28
N ASN A 232 9.14 -9.69 6.79
CA ASN A 232 8.33 -10.63 6.03
C ASN A 232 7.27 -9.94 5.14
N ALA A 233 7.07 -8.62 5.27
CA ALA A 233 6.14 -7.86 4.43
C ALA A 233 6.49 -7.97 2.94
N PRO A 234 5.51 -7.80 2.02
CA PRO A 234 5.76 -7.92 0.58
C PRO A 234 6.92 -7.05 0.09
N ALA A 235 7.55 -7.43 -1.02
CA ALA A 235 8.58 -6.59 -1.64
C ALA A 235 8.00 -5.21 -1.98
N GLY A 236 8.78 -4.15 -1.74
CA GLY A 236 8.34 -2.77 -1.93
C GLY A 236 7.34 -2.25 -0.89
N HIS A 237 6.96 -3.03 0.13
CA HIS A 237 5.98 -2.60 1.14
C HIS A 237 6.38 -1.31 1.88
N LEU A 238 7.67 -1.11 2.09
CA LEU A 238 8.22 0.08 2.74
C LEU A 238 9.27 0.75 1.85
N PRO A 239 9.46 2.08 1.96
CA PRO A 239 8.69 2.99 2.81
C PRO A 239 7.29 3.35 2.26
N ALA A 240 6.31 3.59 3.13
CA ALA A 240 4.89 3.79 2.78
C ALA A 240 4.34 5.19 3.16
N SER A 241 4.79 5.78 4.28
CA SER A 241 4.22 7.03 4.81
C SER A 241 4.31 8.25 3.87
N TRP A 242 5.26 8.22 2.93
CA TRP A 242 5.54 9.32 2.00
C TRP A 242 4.44 9.54 0.96
N CYS A 243 3.71 8.49 0.58
CA CYS A 243 2.69 8.57 -0.47
C CYS A 243 1.26 8.78 0.08
N GLY A 244 1.11 9.00 1.39
CA GLY A 244 -0.18 9.27 2.02
C GLY A 244 -0.99 8.02 2.40
N VAL A 245 -0.37 6.84 2.38
CA VAL A 245 -0.98 5.61 2.91
C VAL A 245 -1.43 5.85 4.35
N GLY A 246 -2.74 5.90 4.56
CA GLY A 246 -3.36 6.06 5.88
C GLY A 246 -3.67 7.48 6.37
N ALA A 247 -3.54 8.54 5.56
CA ALA A 247 -4.03 9.86 5.98
C ALA A 247 -5.57 9.87 6.05
N SER A 248 -6.13 10.04 7.25
CA SER A 248 -7.57 9.93 7.57
C SER A 248 -8.49 10.77 6.68
N GLY A 249 -8.06 11.97 6.25
CA GLY A 249 -8.82 12.84 5.34
C GLY A 249 -8.79 12.42 3.87
N THR A 250 -7.97 11.42 3.55
CA THR A 250 -7.80 10.95 2.18
C THR A 250 -8.48 9.59 1.94
N ARG A 251 -8.81 8.86 3.00
CA ARG A 251 -9.60 7.60 2.95
C ARG A 251 -10.89 7.71 2.10
N GLN A 252 -11.56 8.88 2.12
CA GLN A 252 -12.72 9.16 1.27
C GLN A 252 -12.34 9.48 -0.19
N LEU A 253 -11.33 10.32 -0.45
CA LEU A 253 -10.90 10.66 -1.82
C LEU A 253 -10.30 9.47 -2.60
N TRP A 254 -9.78 8.46 -1.91
CA TRP A 254 -9.07 7.31 -2.50
C TRP A 254 -10.03 6.23 -3.02
N SER A 255 -11.11 5.98 -2.28
CA SER A 255 -12.22 5.12 -2.76
C SER A 255 -13.12 5.85 -3.77
N ILE A 256 -13.31 7.17 -3.62
CA ILE A 256 -14.15 7.95 -4.54
C ILE A 256 -13.42 8.12 -5.89
N GLY A 257 -12.15 8.56 -5.92
CA GLY A 257 -11.44 8.82 -7.18
C GLY A 257 -11.23 7.61 -8.09
N SER A 258 -11.13 6.40 -7.52
CA SER A 258 -10.96 5.15 -8.26
C SER A 258 -12.27 4.56 -8.80
N GLN A 259 -13.43 5.01 -8.29
CA GLN A 259 -14.77 4.55 -8.69
C GLN A 259 -15.57 5.59 -9.50
N LEU A 260 -15.05 6.82 -9.67
CA LEU A 260 -15.76 7.89 -10.40
C LEU A 260 -15.61 7.78 -11.94
N PRO A 261 -16.72 7.95 -12.69
CA PRO A 261 -16.70 8.14 -14.15
C PRO A 261 -15.79 9.30 -14.58
N SER A 262 -15.18 9.21 -15.77
CA SER A 262 -14.17 10.16 -16.25
C SER A 262 -14.60 11.64 -16.19
N TRP A 263 -15.88 11.93 -16.41
CA TRP A 263 -16.44 13.27 -16.44
C TRP A 263 -16.54 13.96 -15.05
N MET A 264 -16.56 13.19 -13.95
CA MET A 264 -16.59 13.75 -12.58
C MET A 264 -15.20 14.14 -12.06
N ARG A 265 -14.11 13.73 -12.73
CA ARG A 265 -12.73 14.07 -12.30
C ARG A 265 -12.38 15.55 -12.52
N SER A 266 -13.00 16.18 -13.52
CA SER A 266 -12.78 17.59 -13.87
C SER A 266 -13.39 18.56 -12.86
N THR A 267 -14.43 18.15 -12.14
CA THR A 267 -15.29 19.06 -11.36
C THR A 267 -14.81 19.27 -9.93
N TYR A 268 -14.00 18.34 -9.39
CA TYR A 268 -13.56 18.37 -8.00
C TYR A 268 -12.12 18.86 -7.78
N GLY A 269 -11.36 19.20 -8.83
CA GLY A 269 -9.98 19.70 -8.67
C GLY A 269 -9.04 18.76 -7.89
N VAL A 270 -9.40 17.49 -7.74
CA VAL A 270 -8.59 16.48 -7.06
C VAL A 270 -7.47 16.12 -8.02
N THR A 271 -6.28 16.67 -7.81
CA THR A 271 -5.08 16.12 -8.45
C THR A 271 -5.02 14.66 -8.06
N ALA A 272 -5.12 13.79 -9.06
CA ALA A 272 -5.25 12.37 -8.79
C ALA A 272 -3.98 11.87 -8.06
N PRO A 273 -4.11 11.00 -7.05
CA PRO A 273 -3.03 10.60 -6.12
C PRO A 273 -1.77 10.03 -6.81
N TRP A 274 -1.92 9.63 -8.08
CA TRP A 274 -0.89 9.48 -9.10
C TRP A 274 0.25 10.47 -9.03
N GLY A 275 -0.06 11.77 -8.91
CA GLY A 275 0.90 12.84 -9.19
C GLY A 275 2.17 12.71 -8.35
N GLY A 276 2.03 12.47 -7.05
CA GLY A 276 3.17 12.33 -6.16
C GLY A 276 3.99 11.06 -6.41
N PHE A 277 3.32 9.93 -6.67
CA PHE A 277 4.01 8.68 -7.00
C PHE A 277 4.76 8.77 -8.33
N PHE A 278 4.12 9.27 -9.39
CA PHE A 278 4.77 9.44 -10.69
C PHE A 278 5.90 10.45 -10.65
N ALA A 279 5.76 11.53 -9.88
CA ALA A 279 6.86 12.44 -9.64
C ALA A 279 8.04 11.72 -8.97
N LEU A 280 7.78 10.83 -8.00
CA LEU A 280 8.85 10.07 -7.36
C LEU A 280 9.51 9.11 -8.36
N ILE A 281 8.72 8.34 -9.12
CA ILE A 281 9.26 7.43 -10.14
C ILE A 281 10.09 8.16 -11.18
N SER A 282 9.58 9.28 -11.71
CA SER A 282 10.30 10.16 -12.62
C SER A 282 11.59 10.68 -11.99
N ARG A 283 11.54 11.06 -10.71
CA ARG A 283 12.69 11.55 -9.98
C ARG A 283 13.76 10.47 -9.76
N LEU A 284 13.36 9.26 -9.39
CA LEU A 284 14.27 8.11 -9.25
C LEU A 284 14.99 7.82 -10.56
N ALA A 285 14.26 7.85 -11.68
CA ALA A 285 14.83 7.66 -13.02
C ALA A 285 15.84 8.77 -13.36
N ASN A 286 15.49 10.04 -13.13
CA ASN A 286 16.39 11.18 -13.38
C ASN A 286 17.64 11.16 -12.50
N CYS A 287 17.51 10.65 -11.27
CA CYS A 287 18.62 10.50 -10.32
C CYS A 287 19.39 9.18 -10.51
N GLN A 288 19.03 8.36 -11.51
CA GLN A 288 19.64 7.05 -11.79
C GLN A 288 19.65 6.10 -10.59
N VAL A 289 18.60 6.16 -9.76
CA VAL A 289 18.46 5.30 -8.58
C VAL A 289 18.05 3.90 -9.02
N VAL A 290 18.94 2.94 -8.81
CA VAL A 290 18.74 1.51 -9.11
C VAL A 290 18.79 0.68 -7.82
N SER A 291 18.31 -0.56 -7.88
CA SER A 291 18.38 -1.54 -6.78
C SER A 291 19.75 -2.19 -6.68
#